data_AF-A0A3R8N2H0-F1
#
_entry.id   AF-A0A3R8N2H0-F1
#
_cell.length_a   1.000
_cell.length_b   1.000
_cell.length_c   1.000
_cell.angle_alpha   90.00
_cell.angle_beta   90.00
_cell.angle_gamma   90.00
#
_symmetry.space_group_name_H-M   'P 1'
#
loop_
_entity.id
_entity.type
_entity.pdbx_description
1 polymer ?
#
loop_
_entity_poly.entity_id
_entity_poly.type
_entity_poly.pdbx_seq_one_letter_code
_entity_poly.pdbx_strand_id
1 'polypeptide(L)' 'MSLLETAKRHGLDAEKYMTYLLEHLPNEETLAKKEVLEAYLPWDKNIKRACK' A
#
# COMPACT_ATOMS: atom_id res chain seq x y z
N MET A 1 -6.60 -10.47 -10.48
CA MET A 1 -5.29 -10.13 -9.89
C MET A 1 -5.55 -9.45 -8.57
N SER A 2 -4.94 -9.96 -7.51
CA SER A 2 -5.05 -9.36 -6.19
C SER A 2 -4.12 -8.15 -6.05
N LEU A 3 -4.42 -7.26 -5.10
CA LEU A 3 -3.58 -6.11 -4.78
C LEU A 3 -2.15 -6.54 -4.42
N LEU A 4 -2.03 -7.64 -3.66
CA LEU A 4 -0.75 -8.20 -3.24
C LEU A 4 0.07 -8.76 -4.41
N GLU A 5 -0.57 -9.42 -5.37
CA GLU A 5 0.09 -9.89 -6.60
C GLU A 5 0.58 -8.72 -7.45
N THR A 6 -0.21 -7.63 -7.48
CA THR A 6 0.16 -6.38 -8.17
C THR A 6 1.37 -5.72 -7.50
N ALA A 7 1.41 -5.70 -6.17
CA ALA A 7 2.57 -5.23 -5.40
C ALA A 7 3.84 -6.03 -5.72
N LYS A 8 3.76 -7.38 -5.70
CA LYS A 8 4.90 -8.25 -6.08
C LYS A 8 5.41 -7.96 -7.49
N ARG A 9 4.50 -7.79 -8.47
CA ARG A 9 4.88 -7.44 -9.85
C ARG A 9 5.57 -6.07 -9.96
N HIS A 10 5.29 -5.16 -9.04
CA HIS A 10 5.96 -3.86 -8.94
C HIS A 10 7.27 -3.90 -8.16
N GLY A 11 7.74 -5.08 -7.75
CA GLY A 11 8.98 -5.25 -7.00
C GLY A 11 8.86 -4.85 -5.54
N LEU A 12 7.65 -4.87 -4.98
CA LEU A 12 7.42 -4.66 -3.55
C LEU A 12 7.44 -5.98 -2.80
N ASP A 13 7.93 -5.92 -1.57
CA ASP A 13 7.83 -7.01 -0.62
C ASP A 13 6.38 -7.11 -0.13
N ALA A 14 5.69 -8.17 -0.52
CA ALA A 14 4.27 -8.35 -0.25
C ALA A 14 3.95 -8.38 1.23
N GLU A 15 4.83 -8.97 2.04
CA GLU A 15 4.61 -9.10 3.47
C GLU A 15 4.74 -7.74 4.15
N LYS A 16 5.80 -6.98 3.85
CA LYS A 16 5.97 -5.59 4.33
C LYS A 16 4.82 -4.68 3.88
N TYR A 17 4.38 -4.83 2.63
CA TYR A 17 3.27 -4.03 2.11
C TYR A 17 1.96 -4.36 2.83
N MET A 18 1.66 -5.64 3.09
CA MET A 18 0.49 -6.04 3.85
C MET A 18 0.53 -5.49 5.28
N THR A 19 1.68 -5.60 5.95
CA THR A 19 1.86 -5.06 7.30
C THR A 19 1.68 -3.55 7.33
N TYR A 20 2.27 -2.83 6.37
CA TYR A 20 2.12 -1.37 6.26
C TYR A 20 0.67 -0.96 6.08
N LEU A 21 -0.07 -1.66 5.22
CA LEU A 21 -1.50 -1.44 5.05
C LEU A 21 -2.25 -1.68 6.36
N LEU A 22 -1.99 -2.79 7.05
CA LEU A 22 -2.69 -3.14 8.29
C LEU A 22 -2.36 -2.20 9.47
N GLU A 23 -1.18 -1.59 9.50
CA GLU A 23 -0.82 -0.60 10.52
C GLU A 23 -1.41 0.78 10.22
N HIS A 24 -1.35 1.23 8.96
CA HIS A 24 -1.71 2.59 8.59
C HIS A 24 -3.19 2.75 8.20
N LEU A 25 -3.79 1.78 7.50
CA LEU A 25 -5.19 1.86 7.07
C LEU A 25 -6.16 2.07 8.25
N PRO A 26 -6.23 1.20 9.28
CA PRO A 26 -7.24 1.35 10.32
C PRO A 26 -7.08 2.64 11.15
N ASN A 27 -5.89 3.23 11.14
CA ASN A 27 -5.57 4.45 11.86
C ASN A 27 -5.86 5.73 11.06
N GLU A 28 -6.29 5.60 9.80
CA GLU A 28 -6.48 6.71 8.89
C GLU A 28 -7.96 7.11 8.81
N GLU A 29 -8.31 8.18 9.53
CA GLU A 29 -9.70 8.68 9.67
C GLU A 29 -10.32 9.10 8.33
N THR A 30 -9.48 9.36 7.32
CA THR A 30 -9.88 9.85 6.00
C THR A 30 -9.78 8.81 4.91
N LEU A 31 -9.74 7.52 5.25
CA LEU A 31 -9.67 6.42 4.29
C LEU A 31 -10.78 6.43 3.23
N ALA A 32 -11.94 6.99 3.55
CA ALA A 32 -13.05 7.14 2.59
C ALA A 32 -12.72 8.12 1.45
N LYS A 33 -11.66 8.94 1.58
CA LYS A 33 -11.19 9.84 0.53
C LYS A 33 -10.35 9.06 -0.46
N LYS A 34 -10.75 9.15 -1.74
CA LYS A 34 -10.06 8.49 -2.85
C LYS A 34 -8.57 8.87 -2.92
N GLU A 35 -8.25 10.14 -2.69
CA GLU A 35 -6.87 10.65 -2.72
C GLU A 35 -5.96 9.96 -1.68
N VAL A 36 -6.51 9.65 -0.51
CA VAL A 36 -5.80 8.97 0.57
C VAL A 36 -5.56 7.51 0.19
N LEU A 37 -6.61 6.82 -0.29
CA LEU A 37 -6.51 5.47 -0.83
C LEU A 37 -5.46 5.35 -1.95
N GLU A 38 -5.36 6.36 -2.83
CA GLU A 38 -4.39 6.38 -3.92
C GLU A 38 -2.94 6.41 -3.43
N ALA A 39 -2.66 7.06 -2.29
CA ALA A 39 -1.33 7.08 -1.68
C ALA A 39 -0.90 5.72 -1.11
N TYR A 40 -1.85 4.85 -0.77
CA TYR A 40 -1.59 3.50 -0.26
C TYR A 40 -1.44 2.43 -1.35
N LEU A 41 -1.56 2.82 -2.63
CA LEU A 41 -1.45 1.88 -3.75
C LEU A 41 0.01 1.45 -4.00
N PRO A 42 0.22 0.23 -4.50
CA PRO A 42 1.56 -0.36 -4.63
C PRO A 42 2.44 0.32 -5.69
N TRP A 43 1.87 1.19 -6.53
CA TRP A 43 2.63 1.99 -7.48
C TRP A 43 3.08 3.34 -6.91
N ASP A 44 2.59 3.74 -5.73
CA ASP A 44 2.97 5.00 -5.09
C ASP A 44 4.46 5.01 -4.75
N LYS A 45 5.09 6.18 -4.93
CA LYS A 45 6.53 6.33 -4.72
C LYS A 45 6.92 6.16 -3.25
N ASN A 46 6.05 6.55 -2.32
CA ASN A 46 6.31 6.42 -0.89
C ASN A 46 6.28 4.95 -0.47
N ILE A 47 5.25 4.21 -0.91
CA ILE A 47 5.11 2.77 -0.68
C ILE A 47 6.29 2.01 -1.30
N LYS A 48 6.67 2.34 -2.54
CA LYS A 48 7.84 1.75 -3.20
C LYS A 48 9.17 1.99 -2.49
N ARG A 49 9.27 3.07 -1.71
CA ARG A 49 10.47 3.34 -0.91
C ARG A 49 10.41 2.63 0.44
N ALA A 50 9.24 2.56 1.06
CA ALA A 50 9.04 1.96 2.37
C ALA A 50 9.03 0.43 2.34
N CYS A 51 8.46 -0.19 1.31
CA CYS A 51 8.22 -1.63 1.22
C CYS A 51 9.12 -2.34 0.19
N LYS A 52 10.30 -1.77 -0.09
CA LYS A 52 11.31 -2.38 -0.99
C LYS A 52 12.12 -3.49 -0.30
#